data_AF-A0A1B6CS00-F1
#
_entry.id   AF-A0A1B6CS00-F1
#
_cell.length_a   1.000
_cell.length_b   1.000
_cell.length_c   1.000
_cell.angle_alpha   90.00
_cell.angle_beta   90.00
_cell.angle_gamma   90.00
#
_symmetry.space_group_name_H-M   'P 1'
#
loop_
_entity.id
_entity.type
_entity.pdbx_description
1 polymer ?
#
loop_
_entity_poly.entity_id
_entity_poly.type
_entity_poly.pdbx_seq_one_letter_code
_entity_poly.pdbx_strand_id
1 'polypeptide(L)'
;DNMPASTVLRNFETELLAILRLSESTPKLQQLKILVAGLIINCNSSSNWLVPVLSTVSKTLNTDYRVAISQLSSQVPLQQTVLPLDNEIVLKIEDCTALVNAHITALEILTNMCSSQDDEMEQESDDTFSDEMEEGDDGWTDANVTQPLVLSADLHEAIIKFDFLKNIYEDMRPLPENVLDIIRNCPESSDMIKKILKLQCRAFLCYSNIVSVLDVEDLKGADDLYLVFKNIGKILLPQETTVEIDFVEAATSAMRSVLLKLASVRYDKLSDLTVGDIEMLVKLGEESQVIGNIIKIMGTLGVMFANNDNMEMTKIVGSFLICTVETQSELWLMAEALDAIMDVFAEDSTDLVAFEINLVSKLKLLAPSLKRKLRQERKNQPEHYAIVSTVAMNLGRFINYKGSRLDMLKKGIP
;
A
#
# COMPACT_ATOMS: atom_id res chain seq x y z
N ASP A 1 -6.12 13.51 20.27
CA ASP A 1 -6.60 14.89 20.03
C ASP A 1 -6.71 15.73 21.29
N ASN A 2 -6.24 16.98 21.23
CA ASN A 2 -6.33 17.96 22.32
C ASN A 2 -7.43 18.99 21.99
N MET A 3 -8.68 18.61 22.27
CA MET A 3 -9.88 19.43 22.00
C MET A 3 -9.81 20.88 22.51
N PRO A 4 -9.25 21.17 23.70
CA PRO A 4 -9.01 22.55 24.14
C PRO A 4 -8.12 23.35 23.18
N ALA A 5 -7.02 22.77 22.69
CA ALA A 5 -6.10 23.44 21.78
C ALA A 5 -6.75 23.74 20.42
N SER A 6 -7.48 22.77 19.85
CA SER A 6 -8.19 22.96 18.57
C SER A 6 -9.24 24.08 18.66
N THR A 7 -9.92 24.20 19.81
CA THR A 7 -10.92 25.26 20.04
C THR A 7 -10.28 26.65 20.07
N VAL A 8 -9.11 26.79 20.68
CA VAL A 8 -8.37 28.07 20.70
C VAL A 8 -7.87 28.43 19.30
N LEU A 9 -7.33 27.46 18.55
CA LEU A 9 -6.79 27.69 17.21
C LEU A 9 -7.86 28.11 16.19
N ARG A 10 -9.11 27.67 16.35
CA ARG A 10 -10.24 28.15 15.54
C ARG A 10 -10.42 29.67 15.60
N ASN A 11 -10.10 30.30 16.73
CA ASN A 11 -10.19 31.77 16.86
C ASN A 11 -9.17 32.52 16.00
N PHE A 12 -8.16 31.83 15.46
CA PHE A 12 -7.09 32.39 14.62
C PHE A 12 -7.17 31.89 13.17
N GLU A 13 -8.31 31.36 12.74
CA GLU A 13 -8.48 30.77 11.41
C GLU A 13 -8.12 31.74 10.27
N THR A 14 -8.48 33.02 10.42
CA THR A 14 -8.20 34.05 9.40
C THR A 14 -6.70 34.30 9.26
N GLU A 15 -5.99 34.36 10.39
CA GLU A 15 -4.54 34.53 10.47
C GLU A 15 -3.82 33.32 9.90
N LEU A 16 -4.28 32.11 10.23
CA LEU A 16 -3.71 30.87 9.70
C LEU A 16 -3.87 30.81 8.17
N LEU A 17 -5.05 31.16 7.63
CA LEU A 17 -5.27 31.27 6.19
C LEU A 17 -4.43 32.39 5.54
N ALA A 18 -4.16 33.49 6.26
CA ALA A 18 -3.29 34.56 5.77
C ALA A 18 -1.84 34.08 5.62
N ILE A 19 -1.35 33.23 6.53
CA ILE A 19 0.00 32.64 6.43
C ILE A 19 0.15 31.82 5.15
N LEU A 20 -0.87 31.04 4.76
CA LEU A 20 -0.86 30.27 3.51
C LEU A 20 -0.70 31.16 2.26
N ARG A 21 -1.10 32.44 2.34
CA ARG A 21 -1.11 33.40 1.23
C ARG A 21 0.16 34.26 1.13
N LEU A 22 1.12 34.11 2.06
CA LEU A 22 2.37 34.86 1.99
C LEU A 22 3.08 34.62 0.64
N SER A 23 3.62 35.67 0.03
CA SER A 23 4.20 35.62 -1.33
C SER A 23 5.64 35.13 -1.36
N GLU A 24 6.38 35.27 -0.26
CA GLU A 24 7.76 34.79 -0.17
C GLU A 24 7.81 33.25 -0.27
N SER A 25 8.89 32.75 -0.87
CA SER A 25 9.08 31.32 -1.16
C SER A 25 10.50 30.90 -0.77
N THR A 26 10.81 30.95 0.52
CA THR A 26 11.99 30.27 1.07
C THR A 26 11.61 28.85 1.50
N PRO A 27 12.54 27.88 1.48
CA PRO A 27 12.28 26.52 1.97
C PRO A 27 11.66 26.46 3.36
N LYS A 28 12.20 27.25 4.30
CA LYS A 28 11.69 27.32 5.68
C LYS A 28 10.28 27.91 5.76
N LEU A 29 9.96 28.91 4.94
CA LEU A 29 8.61 29.47 4.87
C LEU A 29 7.62 28.51 4.22
N GLN A 30 8.03 27.76 3.21
CA GLN A 30 7.20 26.70 2.60
C GLN A 30 6.89 25.59 3.60
N GLN A 31 7.89 25.16 4.37
CA GLN A 31 7.69 24.24 5.48
C GLN A 31 6.70 24.79 6.53
N LEU A 32 6.81 26.08 6.88
CA LEU A 32 5.85 26.71 7.79
C LEU A 32 4.43 26.70 7.22
N LYS A 33 4.26 27.06 5.94
CA LYS A 33 2.94 27.08 5.29
C LYS A 33 2.28 25.70 5.31
N ILE A 34 3.02 24.63 5.01
CA ILE A 34 2.42 23.29 5.00
C ILE A 34 2.10 22.78 6.41
N LEU A 35 2.90 23.14 7.43
CA LEU A 35 2.57 22.84 8.82
C LEU A 35 1.28 23.57 9.25
N VAL A 36 1.13 24.84 8.86
CA VAL A 36 -0.11 25.60 9.09
C VAL A 36 -1.30 24.97 8.36
N ALA A 37 -1.11 24.48 7.14
CA ALA A 37 -2.15 23.76 6.41
C ALA A 37 -2.63 22.51 7.17
N GLY A 38 -1.70 21.71 7.72
CA GLY A 38 -2.04 20.56 8.56
C GLY A 38 -2.79 20.95 9.84
N LEU A 39 -2.43 22.07 10.48
CA LEU A 39 -3.16 22.59 11.64
C LEU A 39 -4.59 22.99 11.29
N ILE A 40 -4.80 23.63 10.13
CA ILE A 40 -6.13 24.07 9.66
C ILE A 40 -7.07 22.87 9.49
N ILE A 41 -6.58 21.77 8.89
CA ILE A 41 -7.34 20.52 8.73
C ILE A 41 -7.78 19.98 10.10
N ASN A 42 -6.83 19.84 11.03
CA ASN A 42 -7.10 19.28 12.36
C ASN A 42 -8.03 20.16 13.21
N CYS A 43 -8.11 21.46 12.91
CA CYS A 43 -9.04 22.34 13.60
C CYS A 43 -10.49 22.14 13.12
N ASN A 44 -10.75 21.41 12.03
CA ASN A 44 -12.07 21.24 11.40
C ASN A 44 -12.78 22.59 11.28
N SER A 45 -12.15 23.49 10.53
CA SER A 45 -12.55 24.88 10.36
C SER A 45 -13.90 24.97 9.63
N SER A 46 -14.76 25.91 10.03
CA SER A 46 -16.11 26.06 9.46
C SER A 46 -16.14 26.80 8.11
N SER A 47 -14.99 27.23 7.58
CA SER A 47 -14.88 28.01 6.34
C SER A 47 -14.31 27.21 5.15
N ASN A 48 -14.23 27.86 3.98
CA ASN A 48 -13.65 27.33 2.73
C ASN A 48 -12.12 27.10 2.83
N TRP A 49 -11.67 26.24 3.74
CA TRP A 49 -10.25 25.94 3.97
C TRP A 49 -9.65 24.98 2.95
N LEU A 50 -10.48 24.12 2.35
CA LEU A 50 -10.05 23.02 1.47
C LEU A 50 -9.21 23.52 0.29
N VAL A 51 -9.71 24.51 -0.45
CA VAL A 51 -9.01 25.05 -1.63
C VAL A 51 -7.66 25.72 -1.27
N PRO A 52 -7.58 26.62 -0.27
CA PRO A 52 -6.30 27.17 0.20
C PRO A 52 -5.29 26.10 0.65
N VAL A 53 -5.76 25.07 1.38
CA VAL A 53 -4.91 23.98 1.86
C VAL A 53 -4.40 23.15 0.69
N LEU A 54 -5.27 22.65 -0.18
CA LEU A 54 -4.87 21.83 -1.33
C LEU A 54 -4.00 22.62 -2.33
N SER A 55 -4.25 23.92 -2.51
CA SER A 55 -3.37 24.77 -3.29
C SER A 55 -1.97 24.90 -2.66
N THR A 56 -1.88 24.95 -1.33
CA THR A 56 -0.59 24.98 -0.61
C THR A 56 0.13 23.65 -0.74
N VAL A 57 -0.57 22.52 -0.53
CA VAL A 57 -0.05 21.17 -0.76
C VAL A 57 0.50 21.04 -2.19
N SER A 58 -0.27 21.46 -3.20
CA SER A 58 0.13 21.42 -4.61
C SER A 58 1.38 22.25 -4.87
N LYS A 59 1.44 23.50 -4.38
CA LYS A 59 2.64 24.32 -4.52
C LYS A 59 3.87 23.68 -3.87
N THR A 60 3.67 23.06 -2.71
CA THR A 60 4.73 22.35 -2.01
C THR A 60 5.26 21.20 -2.85
N LEU A 61 4.39 20.28 -3.29
CA LEU A 61 4.78 19.11 -4.08
C LEU A 61 5.33 19.46 -5.48
N ASN A 62 4.97 20.61 -6.03
CA ASN A 62 5.55 21.11 -7.29
C ASN A 62 6.96 21.71 -7.11
N THR A 63 7.46 21.86 -5.88
CA THR A 63 8.81 22.38 -5.65
C THR A 63 9.83 21.27 -5.84
N ASP A 64 10.80 21.48 -6.73
CA ASP A 64 11.77 20.43 -7.07
C ASP A 64 12.92 20.36 -6.06
N TYR A 65 12.67 19.65 -4.95
CA TYR A 65 13.70 19.36 -3.95
C TYR A 65 14.85 18.51 -4.53
N ARG A 66 14.60 17.73 -5.59
CA ARG A 66 15.60 16.84 -6.20
C ARG A 66 16.65 17.66 -6.95
N VAL A 67 16.23 18.70 -7.67
CA VAL A 67 17.14 19.68 -8.28
C VAL A 67 17.94 20.41 -7.22
N ALA A 68 17.30 20.85 -6.12
CA ALA A 68 18.01 21.52 -5.02
C ALA A 68 19.11 20.63 -4.40
N ILE A 69 18.80 19.36 -4.14
CA ILE A 69 19.78 18.39 -3.61
C ILE A 69 20.88 18.08 -4.63
N SER A 70 20.56 18.00 -5.93
CA SER A 70 21.56 17.78 -6.98
C SER A 70 22.51 18.97 -7.15
N GLN A 71 22.01 20.19 -6.97
CA GLN A 71 22.84 21.39 -6.95
C GLN A 71 23.72 21.44 -5.69
N LEU A 72 23.19 21.01 -4.55
CA LEU A 72 23.94 20.89 -3.30
C LEU A 72 25.07 19.86 -3.44
N SER A 73 24.81 18.68 -4.02
CA SER A 73 25.85 17.65 -4.18
C SER A 73 27.01 18.12 -5.06
N SER A 74 26.77 19.03 -5.99
CA SER A 74 27.82 19.63 -6.82
C SER A 74 28.73 20.61 -6.06
N GLN A 75 28.31 21.05 -4.86
CA GLN A 75 29.02 22.00 -4.00
C GLN A 75 29.69 21.32 -2.78
N VAL A 76 29.26 20.09 -2.44
CA VAL A 76 29.86 19.32 -1.35
C VAL A 76 31.26 18.83 -1.77
N PRO A 77 32.33 19.12 -1.02
CA PRO A 77 33.67 18.67 -1.34
C PRO A 77 33.79 17.14 -1.31
N LEU A 78 34.35 16.54 -2.37
CA LEU A 78 34.50 15.07 -2.50
C LEU A 78 35.53 14.45 -1.54
N GLN A 79 36.43 15.27 -0.99
CA GLN A 79 37.45 14.83 -0.03
C GLN A 79 37.36 15.73 1.20
N GLN A 80 36.92 15.15 2.31
CA GLN A 80 37.01 15.79 3.62
C GLN A 80 38.49 15.96 3.99
N THR A 81 39.06 17.08 3.58
CA THR A 81 40.13 17.67 4.38
C THR A 81 39.51 18.05 5.73
N VAL A 82 40.27 17.93 6.81
CA VAL A 82 39.86 17.99 8.24
C VAL A 82 39.28 19.37 8.68
N LEU A 83 38.81 20.18 7.74
CA LEU A 83 38.22 21.49 7.96
C LEU A 83 36.69 21.37 8.07
N PRO A 84 36.06 22.18 8.94
CA PRO A 84 34.61 22.26 9.01
C PRO A 84 34.03 22.73 7.67
N LEU A 85 32.86 22.20 7.31
CA LEU A 85 32.13 22.57 6.11
C LEU A 85 31.79 24.06 6.13
N ASP A 86 31.78 24.71 4.96
CA ASP A 86 31.38 26.11 4.83
C ASP A 86 29.95 26.31 5.38
N ASN A 87 29.76 27.35 6.21
CA ASN A 87 28.46 27.72 6.76
C ASN A 87 27.41 27.92 5.65
N GLU A 88 27.79 28.38 4.47
CA GLU A 88 26.86 28.51 3.35
C GLU A 88 26.32 27.15 2.88
N ILE A 89 27.17 26.11 2.85
CA ILE A 89 26.77 24.75 2.48
C ILE A 89 25.90 24.14 3.58
N VAL A 90 26.22 24.37 4.85
CA VAL A 90 25.39 23.93 5.98
C VAL A 90 23.98 24.53 5.89
N LEU A 91 23.86 25.82 5.61
CA LEU A 91 22.55 26.47 5.41
C LEU A 91 21.79 25.87 4.22
N LYS A 92 22.47 25.52 3.13
CA LYS A 92 21.84 24.84 1.97
C LYS A 92 21.38 23.42 2.32
N ILE A 93 22.10 22.69 3.17
CA ILE A 93 21.65 21.39 3.70
C ILE A 93 20.38 21.59 4.53
N GLU A 94 20.32 22.58 5.41
CA GLU A 94 19.12 22.89 6.19
C GLU A 94 17.93 23.25 5.29
N ASP A 95 18.17 24.05 4.25
CA ASP A 95 17.15 24.47 3.30
C ASP A 95 16.61 23.28 2.48
N CYS A 96 17.50 22.41 1.97
CA CYS A 96 17.07 21.18 1.31
C CYS A 96 16.30 20.26 2.27
N THR A 97 16.74 20.17 3.52
CA THR A 97 16.05 19.41 4.57
C THR A 97 14.67 19.98 4.86
N ALA A 98 14.51 21.31 4.88
CA ALA A 98 13.21 21.96 5.05
C ALA A 98 12.26 21.65 3.88
N LEU A 99 12.76 21.64 2.64
CA LEU A 99 11.98 21.22 1.47
C LEU A 99 11.50 19.77 1.60
N VAL A 100 12.41 18.84 1.91
CA VAL A 100 12.06 17.42 2.07
C VAL A 100 11.00 17.24 3.17
N ASN A 101 11.14 17.92 4.32
CA ASN A 101 10.12 17.88 5.36
C ASN A 101 8.79 18.48 4.91
N ALA A 102 8.81 19.53 4.10
CA ALA A 102 7.60 20.12 3.58
C ALA A 102 6.83 19.12 2.69
N HIS A 103 7.53 18.37 1.83
CA HIS A 103 6.94 17.29 1.03
C HIS A 103 6.39 16.16 1.90
N ILE A 104 7.14 15.70 2.91
CA ILE A 104 6.67 14.69 3.87
C ILE A 104 5.33 15.11 4.48
N THR A 105 5.24 16.34 5.00
CA THR A 105 4.00 16.86 5.60
C THR A 105 2.88 17.00 4.57
N ALA A 106 3.19 17.44 3.34
CA ALA A 106 2.19 17.54 2.28
C ALA A 106 1.59 16.17 1.90
N LEU A 107 2.42 15.13 1.82
CA LEU A 107 1.99 13.76 1.56
C LEU A 107 1.22 13.17 2.74
N GLU A 108 1.62 13.43 3.98
CA GLU A 108 0.85 13.01 5.17
C GLU A 108 -0.55 13.64 5.19
N ILE A 109 -0.65 14.93 4.84
CA ILE A 109 -1.94 15.61 4.67
C ILE A 109 -2.80 14.90 3.61
N LEU A 110 -2.26 14.67 2.41
CA LEU A 110 -3.01 14.00 1.34
C LEU A 110 -3.39 12.57 1.70
N THR A 111 -2.49 11.81 2.31
CA THR A 111 -2.73 10.44 2.74
C THR A 111 -3.91 10.41 3.70
N ASN A 112 -3.91 11.25 4.73
CA ASN A 112 -5.00 11.33 5.71
C ASN A 112 -6.33 11.75 5.09
N MET A 113 -6.31 12.62 4.07
CA MET A 113 -7.52 13.03 3.35
C MET A 113 -8.06 11.95 2.40
N CYS A 114 -7.20 11.04 1.94
CA CYS A 114 -7.56 9.94 1.03
C CYS A 114 -7.72 8.60 1.75
N SER A 115 -7.44 8.52 3.05
CA SER A 115 -7.71 7.33 3.86
C SER A 115 -9.22 7.15 4.01
N SER A 116 -9.75 6.01 3.58
CA SER A 116 -11.06 5.55 4.01
C SER A 116 -10.99 5.28 5.52
N GLN A 117 -11.95 5.80 6.30
CA GLN A 117 -12.04 5.50 7.73
C GLN A 117 -12.35 4.01 8.03
N ASP A 118 -12.51 3.16 6.99
CA ASP A 118 -12.87 1.74 7.06
C ASP A 118 -11.73 0.77 7.45
N ASP A 119 -10.52 1.25 7.78
CA ASP A 119 -9.53 0.37 8.45
C ASP A 119 -9.93 0.09 9.92
N GLU A 120 -10.92 0.82 10.46
CA GLU A 120 -11.67 0.39 11.63
C GLU A 120 -12.78 -0.55 11.17
N MET A 121 -12.47 -1.85 11.10
CA MET A 121 -13.48 -2.90 11.04
C MET A 121 -14.43 -2.75 12.23
N GLU A 122 -15.49 -1.96 12.09
CA GLU A 122 -16.64 -1.98 12.99
C GLU A 122 -17.31 -3.36 12.84
N GLN A 123 -16.82 -4.29 13.67
CA GLN A 123 -17.46 -5.55 13.95
C GLN A 123 -18.79 -5.23 14.64
N GLU A 124 -19.88 -5.18 13.88
CA GLU A 124 -21.18 -5.53 14.45
C GLU A 124 -21.15 -7.04 14.76
N SER A 125 -20.62 -7.36 15.94
CA SER A 125 -20.77 -8.67 16.56
C SER A 125 -22.25 -8.84 16.93
N ASP A 126 -23.06 -9.34 16.01
CA ASP A 126 -24.35 -9.92 16.38
C ASP A 126 -24.07 -11.31 17.00
N ASP A 127 -23.60 -11.29 18.25
CA ASP A 127 -23.42 -12.46 19.09
C ASP A 127 -24.81 -13.01 19.44
N THR A 128 -25.35 -13.90 18.61
CA THR A 128 -26.32 -14.90 19.07
C THR A 128 -26.13 -16.22 18.34
N PHE A 129 -25.11 -16.97 18.73
CA PHE A 129 -25.11 -18.43 18.52
C PHE A 129 -25.57 -19.11 19.82
N SER A 130 -26.89 -19.13 20.01
CA SER A 130 -27.54 -20.04 20.95
C SER A 130 -28.00 -21.27 20.17
N ASP A 131 -27.38 -22.42 20.42
CA ASP A 131 -27.97 -23.71 20.10
C ASP A 131 -29.25 -23.87 20.95
N GLU A 132 -30.43 -23.82 20.33
CA GLU A 132 -31.62 -24.67 20.56
C GLU A 132 -32.90 -24.06 19.92
N MET A 133 -33.81 -24.95 19.52
CA MET A 133 -34.96 -24.78 18.61
C MET A 133 -36.04 -23.77 19.07
N GLU A 134 -36.64 -23.00 18.14
CA GLU A 134 -38.10 -22.94 17.83
C GLU A 134 -38.45 -21.83 16.82
N GLU A 135 -39.56 -22.04 16.10
CA GLU A 135 -40.17 -21.16 15.09
C GLU A 135 -40.69 -19.83 15.67
N GLY A 136 -40.64 -18.76 14.88
CA GLY A 136 -41.31 -17.49 15.18
C GLY A 136 -41.06 -16.42 14.13
N ASP A 137 -42.12 -16.12 13.38
CA ASP A 137 -42.29 -15.01 12.43
C ASP A 137 -42.04 -13.64 13.07
N ASP A 138 -41.59 -12.67 12.26
CA ASP A 138 -42.03 -11.27 12.19
C ASP A 138 -40.96 -10.42 11.52
N GLY A 139 -41.27 -9.94 10.31
CA GLY A 139 -40.36 -9.12 9.51
C GLY A 139 -40.10 -7.73 10.10
N TRP A 140 -39.02 -7.10 9.62
CA TRP A 140 -39.00 -5.67 9.27
C TRP A 140 -37.71 -5.26 8.54
N THR A 141 -37.96 -4.61 7.40
CA THR A 141 -37.20 -3.52 6.72
C THR A 141 -35.73 -3.71 6.38
N ASP A 142 -35.55 -4.13 5.13
CA ASP A 142 -34.46 -3.78 4.21
C ASP A 142 -34.19 -2.25 4.21
N ALA A 143 -33.11 -1.84 4.87
CA ALA A 143 -32.50 -0.52 4.73
C ALA A 143 -31.08 -0.54 5.32
N ASN A 144 -30.13 -1.23 4.69
CA ASN A 144 -28.71 -0.95 4.87
C ASN A 144 -27.96 -1.31 3.57
N VAL A 145 -28.20 -0.48 2.55
CA VAL A 145 -27.29 -0.39 1.41
C VAL A 145 -26.04 0.32 1.90
N THR A 146 -24.98 -0.45 2.12
CA THR A 146 -23.61 0.01 2.27
C THR A 146 -23.27 0.94 1.10
N GLN A 147 -23.15 2.24 1.36
CA GLN A 147 -22.66 3.18 0.36
C GLN A 147 -21.13 3.08 0.31
N PRO A 148 -20.51 2.89 -0.87
CA PRO A 148 -19.07 2.99 -1.00
C PRO A 148 -18.63 4.41 -0.61
N LEU A 149 -17.62 4.54 0.24
CA LEU A 149 -17.06 5.82 0.67
C LEU A 149 -16.44 6.56 -0.54
N VAL A 150 -17.20 7.47 -1.14
CA VAL A 150 -16.74 8.33 -2.23
C VAL A 150 -15.92 9.48 -1.62
N LEU A 151 -14.71 9.74 -2.14
CA LEU A 151 -14.01 11.00 -1.89
C LEU A 151 -15.00 12.16 -2.04
N SER A 152 -14.90 13.21 -1.21
CA SER A 152 -15.72 14.39 -1.48
C SER A 152 -15.45 14.88 -2.91
N ALA A 153 -16.50 15.23 -3.66
CA ALA A 153 -16.36 15.65 -5.06
C ALA A 153 -15.32 16.78 -5.21
N ASP A 154 -15.24 17.66 -4.20
CA ASP A 154 -14.26 18.74 -4.13
C ASP A 154 -12.80 18.23 -4.01
N LEU A 155 -12.56 17.18 -3.22
CA LEU A 155 -11.24 16.56 -3.09
C LEU A 155 -10.86 15.81 -4.37
N HIS A 156 -11.81 15.08 -4.96
CA HIS A 156 -11.61 14.40 -6.24
C HIS A 156 -11.24 15.38 -7.36
N GLU A 157 -12.02 16.45 -7.54
CA GLU A 157 -11.73 17.50 -8.53
C GLU A 157 -10.36 18.14 -8.27
N ALA A 158 -10.02 18.39 -7.01
CA ALA A 158 -8.74 18.96 -6.64
C ALA A 158 -7.57 18.02 -6.96
N ILE A 159 -7.72 16.70 -6.77
CA ILE A 159 -6.69 15.72 -7.11
C ILE A 159 -6.33 15.78 -8.59
N ILE A 160 -7.36 15.83 -9.44
CA ILE A 160 -7.20 15.93 -10.90
C ILE A 160 -6.62 17.30 -11.26
N LYS A 161 -7.22 18.39 -10.76
CA LYS A 161 -6.85 19.77 -11.09
C LYS A 161 -5.41 20.11 -10.73
N PHE A 162 -4.89 19.58 -9.63
CA PHE A 162 -3.53 19.85 -9.15
C PHE A 162 -2.50 18.81 -9.59
N ASP A 163 -2.90 17.79 -10.39
CA ASP A 163 -2.04 16.69 -10.88
C ASP A 163 -1.23 16.04 -9.75
N PHE A 164 -1.88 15.79 -8.60
CA PHE A 164 -1.18 15.22 -7.43
C PHE A 164 -0.54 13.87 -7.74
N LEU A 165 -1.17 13.04 -8.57
CA LEU A 165 -0.63 11.75 -9.01
C LEU A 165 0.77 11.87 -9.60
N LYS A 166 0.99 12.85 -10.48
CA LYS A 166 2.32 13.07 -11.07
C LYS A 166 3.34 13.47 -10.02
N ASN A 167 2.98 14.39 -9.13
CA ASN A 167 3.91 14.90 -8.13
C ASN A 167 4.28 13.83 -7.09
N ILE A 168 3.30 13.06 -6.62
CA ILE A 168 3.54 11.92 -5.72
C ILE A 168 4.42 10.87 -6.39
N TYR A 169 4.16 10.58 -7.67
CA TYR A 169 4.99 9.65 -8.43
C TYR A 169 6.44 10.11 -8.56
N GLU A 170 6.70 11.41 -8.71
CA GLU A 170 8.07 11.94 -8.70
C GLU A 170 8.75 11.80 -7.33
N ASP A 171 8.01 11.93 -6.23
CA ASP A 171 8.51 11.76 -4.86
C ASP A 171 8.79 10.27 -4.52
N MET A 172 8.16 9.31 -5.21
CA MET A 172 8.46 7.87 -5.08
C MET A 172 9.82 7.49 -5.67
N ARG A 173 10.38 8.31 -6.57
CA ARG A 173 11.58 7.94 -7.33
C ARG A 173 12.85 8.16 -6.49
N PRO A 174 13.86 7.27 -6.60
CA PRO A 174 15.17 7.52 -6.02
C PRO A 174 15.84 8.75 -6.62
N LEU A 175 16.64 9.44 -5.81
CA LEU A 175 17.64 10.37 -6.30
C LEU A 175 18.69 9.61 -7.12
N PRO A 176 19.38 10.27 -8.08
CA PRO A 176 20.48 9.64 -8.80
C PRO A 176 21.54 9.09 -7.83
N GLU A 177 22.05 7.88 -8.07
CA GLU A 177 22.97 7.20 -7.13
C GLU A 177 24.21 8.04 -6.84
N ASN A 178 24.77 8.68 -7.85
CA ASN A 178 25.92 9.58 -7.69
C ASN A 178 25.62 10.78 -6.77
N VAL A 179 24.39 11.28 -6.75
CA VAL A 179 23.97 12.35 -5.84
C VAL A 179 23.84 11.80 -4.42
N LEU A 180 23.21 10.63 -4.26
CA LEU A 180 23.07 9.98 -2.96
C LEU A 180 24.43 9.65 -2.34
N ASP A 181 25.38 9.12 -3.12
CA ASP A 181 26.71 8.78 -2.62
C ASP A 181 27.48 10.00 -2.11
N ILE A 182 27.43 11.13 -2.83
CA ILE A 182 28.09 12.36 -2.40
C ILE A 182 27.49 12.86 -1.07
N ILE A 183 26.16 12.89 -0.98
CA ILE A 183 25.46 13.39 0.21
C ILE A 183 25.59 12.42 1.39
N ARG A 184 25.58 11.09 1.17
CA ARG A 184 25.82 10.08 2.22
C ARG A 184 27.20 10.21 2.84
N ASN A 185 28.20 10.63 2.06
CA ASN A 185 29.56 10.87 2.53
C ASN A 185 29.76 12.22 3.25
N CYS A 186 28.71 13.05 3.36
CA CYS A 186 28.71 14.28 4.15
C CYS A 186 27.96 14.06 5.49
N PRO A 187 28.65 14.09 6.64
CA PRO A 187 28.06 13.86 7.97
C PRO A 187 26.91 14.81 8.31
N GLU A 188 27.04 16.07 7.89
CA GLU A 188 26.06 17.13 8.11
C GLU A 188 24.72 16.85 7.41
N SER A 189 24.70 16.04 6.35
CA SER A 189 23.47 15.65 5.64
C SER A 189 22.85 14.33 6.09
N SER A 190 23.35 13.71 7.17
CA SER A 190 22.83 12.43 7.67
C SER A 190 21.33 12.45 8.01
N ASP A 191 20.83 13.55 8.61
CA ASP A 191 19.38 13.73 8.87
C ASP A 191 18.58 13.86 7.57
N MET A 192 19.12 14.58 6.58
CA MET A 192 18.48 14.76 5.28
C MET A 192 18.31 13.41 4.55
N ILE A 193 19.32 12.53 4.58
CA ILE A 193 19.24 11.20 3.96
C ILE A 193 18.10 10.36 4.58
N LYS A 194 17.99 10.33 5.91
CA LYS A 194 16.90 9.63 6.60
C LYS A 194 15.53 10.20 6.20
N LYS A 195 15.44 11.52 6.06
CA LYS A 195 14.22 12.20 5.62
C LYS A 195 13.87 11.93 4.16
N ILE A 196 14.84 11.80 3.27
CA ILE A 196 14.59 11.41 1.87
C ILE A 196 13.96 10.01 1.81
N LEU A 197 14.47 9.07 2.59
CA LEU A 197 13.88 7.73 2.65
C LEU A 197 12.45 7.77 3.23
N LYS A 198 12.24 8.51 4.32
CA LYS A 198 10.91 8.74 4.90
C LYS A 198 9.95 9.38 3.88
N LEU A 199 10.42 10.35 3.09
CA LEU A 199 9.65 10.98 2.02
C LEU A 199 9.17 9.94 1.01
N GLN A 200 10.06 9.04 0.56
CA GLN A 200 9.66 7.98 -0.36
C GLN A 200 8.61 7.05 0.25
N CYS A 201 8.78 6.62 1.51
CA CYS A 201 7.78 5.80 2.20
C CYS A 201 6.41 6.51 2.23
N ARG A 202 6.38 7.81 2.57
CA ARG A 202 5.14 8.60 2.56
C ARG A 202 4.55 8.75 1.15
N ALA A 203 5.38 8.88 0.13
CA ALA A 203 4.92 8.97 -1.25
C ALA A 203 4.26 7.66 -1.69
N PHE A 204 4.86 6.50 -1.39
CA PHE A 204 4.25 5.19 -1.66
C PHE A 204 2.92 5.00 -0.95
N LEU A 205 2.84 5.32 0.35
CA LEU A 205 1.60 5.20 1.12
C LEU A 205 0.50 6.13 0.58
N CYS A 206 0.86 7.39 0.28
CA CYS A 206 -0.05 8.35 -0.32
C CYS A 206 -0.57 7.86 -1.69
N TYR A 207 0.34 7.34 -2.53
CA TYR A 207 -0.02 6.77 -3.82
C TYR A 207 -0.96 5.57 -3.69
N SER A 208 -0.69 4.67 -2.74
CA SER A 208 -1.56 3.54 -2.42
C SER A 208 -2.99 3.98 -2.12
N ASN A 209 -3.16 4.98 -1.24
CA ASN A 209 -4.47 5.48 -0.84
C ASN A 209 -5.20 6.21 -1.97
N ILE A 210 -4.49 6.96 -2.82
CA ILE A 210 -5.12 7.61 -3.97
C ILE A 210 -5.55 6.58 -5.01
N VAL A 211 -4.72 5.57 -5.27
CA VAL A 211 -5.05 4.52 -6.24
C VAL A 211 -6.27 3.72 -5.80
N SER A 212 -6.45 3.43 -4.50
CA SER A 212 -7.62 2.67 -4.05
C SER A 212 -8.94 3.38 -4.33
N VAL A 213 -8.97 4.71 -4.21
CA VAL A 213 -10.18 5.53 -4.30
C VAL A 213 -10.49 6.12 -5.68
N LEU A 214 -9.51 6.23 -6.57
CA LEU A 214 -9.72 6.76 -7.93
C LEU A 214 -10.09 5.68 -8.94
N ASP A 215 -10.84 6.08 -9.97
CA ASP A 215 -11.10 5.23 -11.13
C ASP A 215 -9.90 5.17 -12.08
N VAL A 216 -9.86 4.15 -12.92
CA VAL A 216 -8.70 3.88 -13.80
C VAL A 216 -8.46 5.00 -14.80
N GLU A 217 -9.53 5.65 -15.27
CA GLU A 217 -9.48 6.80 -16.17
C GLU A 217 -8.78 8.00 -15.53
N ASP A 218 -9.06 8.28 -14.26
CA ASP A 218 -8.43 9.37 -13.50
C ASP A 218 -6.97 9.02 -13.11
N LEU A 219 -6.63 7.74 -13.12
CA LEU A 219 -5.28 7.21 -12.94
C LEU A 219 -4.46 7.15 -14.25
N LYS A 220 -4.88 7.89 -15.30
CA LYS A 220 -4.25 7.95 -16.63
C LYS A 220 -4.39 6.66 -17.46
N GLY A 221 -5.16 5.68 -16.99
CA GLY A 221 -5.43 4.43 -17.68
C GLY A 221 -4.62 3.24 -17.19
N ALA A 222 -5.06 2.03 -17.57
CA ALA A 222 -4.48 0.78 -17.09
C ALA A 222 -3.02 0.55 -17.55
N ASP A 223 -2.65 1.00 -18.75
CA ASP A 223 -1.29 0.86 -19.26
C ASP A 223 -0.29 1.69 -18.44
N ASP A 224 -0.66 2.92 -18.03
CA ASP A 224 0.14 3.78 -17.15
C ASP A 224 0.24 3.19 -15.73
N LEU A 225 -0.85 2.66 -15.19
CA LEU A 225 -0.83 1.94 -13.91
C LEU A 225 0.10 0.71 -13.95
N TYR A 226 0.08 -0.05 -15.04
CA TYR A 226 0.99 -1.18 -15.21
C TYR A 226 2.46 -0.73 -15.32
N LEU A 227 2.73 0.42 -15.95
CA LEU A 227 4.07 1.01 -15.95
C LEU A 227 4.52 1.37 -14.53
N VAL A 228 3.63 1.93 -13.70
CA VAL A 228 3.92 2.21 -12.29
C VAL A 228 4.23 0.91 -11.53
N PHE A 229 3.41 -0.13 -11.68
CA PHE A 229 3.68 -1.45 -11.09
C PHE A 229 5.09 -1.96 -11.43
N LYS A 230 5.48 -1.91 -12.71
CA LYS A 230 6.82 -2.32 -13.16
C LYS A 230 7.92 -1.46 -12.55
N ASN A 231 7.70 -0.15 -12.41
CA ASN A 231 8.69 0.76 -11.84
C ASN A 231 8.86 0.57 -10.33
N ILE A 232 7.78 0.27 -9.59
CA ILE A 232 7.89 -0.11 -8.17
C ILE A 232 8.70 -1.41 -8.04
N GLY A 233 8.42 -2.41 -8.88
CA GLY A 233 9.24 -3.62 -8.96
C GLY A 233 10.73 -3.27 -9.14
N LYS A 234 11.10 -2.50 -10.17
CA LYS A 234 12.49 -2.08 -10.40
C LYS A 234 13.15 -1.35 -9.23
N ILE A 235 12.40 -0.70 -8.35
CA ILE A 235 12.93 -0.04 -7.16
C ILE A 235 13.24 -1.05 -6.04
N LEU A 236 12.41 -2.09 -5.91
CA LEU A 236 12.53 -3.13 -4.87
C LEU A 236 13.61 -4.18 -5.19
N LEU A 237 13.81 -4.51 -6.46
CA LEU A 237 14.58 -5.68 -6.91
C LEU A 237 16.13 -5.54 -6.89
N PRO A 238 16.76 -4.35 -7.07
CA PRO A 238 18.23 -4.23 -7.14
C PRO A 238 18.98 -4.18 -5.80
N GLN A 239 18.30 -4.36 -4.66
CA GLN A 239 18.87 -3.96 -3.37
C GLN A 239 19.77 -5.07 -2.80
N GLU A 240 21.07 -5.03 -3.12
CA GLU A 240 22.09 -5.91 -2.50
C GLU A 240 22.36 -5.59 -1.01
N THR A 241 21.81 -4.48 -0.52
CA THR A 241 21.90 -4.02 0.88
C THR A 241 20.58 -4.21 1.61
N THR A 242 20.65 -4.44 2.93
CA THR A 242 19.49 -4.44 3.83
C THR A 242 18.72 -3.13 3.68
N VAL A 243 17.55 -3.19 3.03
CA VAL A 243 16.64 -2.05 2.90
C VAL A 243 15.92 -1.85 4.22
N GLU A 244 15.57 -0.60 4.55
CA GLU A 244 14.69 -0.35 5.70
C GLU A 244 13.33 -0.99 5.47
N ILE A 245 12.84 -1.74 6.46
CA ILE A 245 11.63 -2.56 6.31
C ILE A 245 10.41 -1.69 6.00
N ASP A 246 10.29 -0.54 6.66
CA ASP A 246 9.24 0.46 6.41
C ASP A 246 9.15 0.87 4.93
N PHE A 247 10.29 0.91 4.22
CA PHE A 247 10.31 1.23 2.80
C PHE A 247 9.76 0.10 1.95
N VAL A 248 10.18 -1.14 2.22
CA VAL A 248 9.69 -2.34 1.51
C VAL A 248 8.19 -2.51 1.75
N GLU A 249 7.72 -2.30 2.98
CA GLU A 249 6.31 -2.35 3.33
C GLU A 249 5.48 -1.28 2.59
N ALA A 250 5.94 -0.02 2.59
CA ALA A 250 5.25 1.06 1.90
C ALA A 250 5.19 0.80 0.38
N ALA A 251 6.32 0.42 -0.24
CA ALA A 251 6.40 0.15 -1.66
C ALA A 251 5.56 -1.07 -2.08
N THR A 252 5.58 -2.15 -1.30
CA THR A 252 4.73 -3.34 -1.57
C THR A 252 3.24 -3.03 -1.37
N SER A 253 2.89 -2.16 -0.42
CA SER A 253 1.50 -1.67 -0.26
C SER A 253 1.02 -0.92 -1.50
N ALA A 254 1.84 0.00 -2.04
CA ALA A 254 1.53 0.69 -3.29
C ALA A 254 1.44 -0.27 -4.48
N MET A 255 2.37 -1.22 -4.59
CA MET A 255 2.37 -2.25 -5.64
C MET A 255 1.09 -3.09 -5.59
N ARG A 256 0.64 -3.48 -4.39
CA ARG A 256 -0.62 -4.20 -4.17
C ARG A 256 -1.83 -3.38 -4.63
N SER A 257 -1.93 -2.12 -4.22
CA SER A 257 -3.06 -1.26 -4.58
C SER A 257 -3.16 -1.02 -6.09
N VAL A 258 -2.02 -0.82 -6.76
CA VAL A 258 -1.97 -0.74 -8.23
C VAL A 258 -2.45 -2.04 -8.87
N LEU A 259 -1.96 -3.18 -8.38
CA LEU A 259 -2.31 -4.48 -8.94
C LEU A 259 -3.80 -4.80 -8.75
N LEU A 260 -4.37 -4.50 -7.59
CA LEU A 260 -5.81 -4.65 -7.34
C LEU A 260 -6.64 -3.81 -8.31
N LYS A 261 -6.22 -2.57 -8.57
CA LYS A 261 -6.88 -1.69 -9.54
C LYS A 261 -6.78 -2.23 -10.97
N LEU A 262 -5.65 -2.81 -11.36
CA LEU A 262 -5.50 -3.49 -12.66
C LEU A 262 -6.40 -4.73 -12.76
N ALA A 263 -6.48 -5.51 -11.70
CA ALA A 263 -7.33 -6.71 -11.64
C ALA A 263 -8.82 -6.35 -11.74
N SER A 264 -9.26 -5.24 -11.12
CA SER A 264 -10.66 -4.80 -11.16
C SER A 264 -11.15 -4.45 -12.58
N VAL A 265 -10.24 -4.05 -13.47
CA VAL A 265 -10.53 -3.81 -14.89
C VAL A 265 -10.10 -4.96 -15.81
N ARG A 266 -9.77 -6.12 -15.25
CA ARG A 266 -9.34 -7.33 -15.97
C ARG A 266 -8.21 -7.06 -16.96
N TYR A 267 -7.21 -6.30 -16.54
CA TYR A 267 -6.05 -6.00 -17.37
C TYR A 267 -5.32 -7.29 -17.80
N ASP A 268 -5.09 -7.44 -19.11
CA ASP A 268 -4.62 -8.68 -19.75
C ASP A 268 -3.16 -8.62 -20.26
N LYS A 269 -2.56 -7.42 -20.34
CA LYS A 269 -1.20 -7.23 -20.86
C LYS A 269 -0.11 -7.41 -19.80
N LEU A 270 -0.07 -8.59 -19.18
CA LEU A 270 0.97 -8.98 -18.21
C LEU A 270 2.16 -9.73 -18.85
N SER A 271 2.21 -9.80 -20.18
CA SER A 271 3.17 -10.62 -20.93
C SER A 271 4.64 -10.29 -20.72
N ASP A 272 4.95 -9.08 -20.25
CA ASP A 272 6.33 -8.66 -19.98
C ASP A 272 6.87 -9.21 -18.64
N LEU A 273 6.02 -9.75 -17.77
CA LEU A 273 6.47 -10.35 -16.52
C LEU A 273 7.16 -11.68 -16.78
N THR A 274 8.37 -11.79 -16.27
CA THR A 274 9.20 -12.99 -16.38
C THR A 274 9.10 -13.84 -15.12
N VAL A 275 9.48 -15.12 -15.24
CA VAL A 275 9.57 -16.02 -14.07
C VAL A 275 10.49 -15.43 -13.01
N GLY A 276 11.60 -14.80 -13.42
CA GLY A 276 12.53 -14.13 -12.51
C GLY A 276 11.87 -13.00 -11.71
N ASP A 277 10.95 -12.24 -12.30
CA ASP A 277 10.22 -11.18 -11.58
C ASP A 277 9.36 -11.75 -10.44
N ILE A 278 8.69 -12.88 -10.69
CA ILE A 278 7.89 -13.58 -9.68
C ILE A 278 8.80 -14.20 -8.61
N GLU A 279 9.89 -14.86 -8.99
CA GLU A 279 10.85 -15.43 -8.03
C GLU A 279 11.47 -14.37 -7.12
N MET A 280 11.69 -13.15 -7.61
CA MET A 280 12.17 -12.07 -6.75
C MET A 280 11.10 -11.57 -5.78
N LEU A 281 9.83 -11.51 -6.17
CA LEU A 281 8.73 -11.24 -5.23
C LEU A 281 8.62 -12.33 -4.16
N VAL A 282 8.85 -13.61 -4.52
CA VAL A 282 8.93 -14.71 -3.55
C VAL A 282 10.02 -14.46 -2.52
N LYS A 283 11.23 -14.07 -2.97
CA LYS A 283 12.35 -13.75 -2.07
C LYS A 283 12.03 -12.58 -1.13
N LEU A 284 11.38 -11.52 -1.61
CA LEU A 284 10.91 -10.42 -0.75
C LEU A 284 9.93 -10.92 0.32
N GLY A 285 9.11 -11.92 0.02
CA GLY A 285 8.19 -12.54 0.97
C GLY A 285 8.86 -13.40 2.05
N GLU A 286 10.12 -13.81 1.88
CA GLU A 286 10.84 -14.53 2.95
C GLU A 286 11.08 -13.63 4.17
N GLU A 287 11.01 -12.31 4.00
CA GLU A 287 11.00 -11.33 5.09
C GLU A 287 9.62 -11.30 5.78
N SER A 288 9.59 -11.66 7.07
CA SER A 288 8.35 -11.90 7.81
C SER A 288 7.43 -10.69 7.99
N GLN A 289 7.93 -9.46 7.80
CA GLN A 289 7.13 -8.24 8.00
C GLN A 289 6.35 -7.82 6.75
N VAL A 290 6.81 -8.18 5.55
CA VAL A 290 6.16 -7.79 4.29
C VAL A 290 5.42 -8.94 3.60
N ILE A 291 5.57 -10.18 4.10
CA ILE A 291 4.94 -11.38 3.56
C ILE A 291 3.43 -11.24 3.36
N GLY A 292 2.71 -10.52 4.24
CA GLY A 292 1.26 -10.28 4.07
C GLY A 292 0.94 -9.55 2.77
N ASN A 293 1.70 -8.50 2.44
CA ASN A 293 1.55 -7.78 1.17
C ASN A 293 1.94 -8.67 -0.01
N ILE A 294 3.01 -9.47 0.13
CA ILE A 294 3.46 -10.37 -0.94
C ILE A 294 2.43 -11.46 -1.22
N ILE A 295 1.80 -12.06 -0.20
CA ILE A 295 0.71 -13.04 -0.39
C ILE A 295 -0.42 -12.41 -1.22
N LYS A 296 -0.86 -11.19 -0.87
CA LYS A 296 -1.94 -10.48 -1.58
C LYS A 296 -1.57 -10.14 -3.02
N ILE A 297 -0.33 -9.69 -3.26
CA ILE A 297 0.21 -9.45 -4.61
C ILE A 297 0.20 -10.76 -5.41
N MET A 298 0.70 -11.84 -4.82
CA MET A 298 0.77 -13.16 -5.46
C MET A 298 -0.60 -13.73 -5.76
N GLY A 299 -1.55 -13.67 -4.83
CA GLY A 299 -2.93 -14.09 -5.07
C GLY A 299 -3.56 -13.35 -6.24
N THR A 300 -3.43 -12.02 -6.25
CA THR A 300 -3.97 -11.18 -7.34
C THR A 300 -3.31 -11.50 -8.67
N LEU A 301 -1.97 -11.62 -8.72
CA LEU A 301 -1.25 -12.05 -9.93
C LEU A 301 -1.69 -13.43 -10.38
N GLY A 302 -1.85 -14.39 -9.48
CA GLY A 302 -2.27 -15.75 -9.80
C GLY A 302 -3.64 -15.78 -10.46
N VAL A 303 -4.61 -15.01 -9.96
CA VAL A 303 -5.94 -14.88 -10.59
C VAL A 303 -5.81 -14.26 -11.98
N MET A 304 -5.02 -13.19 -12.12
CA MET A 304 -4.80 -12.55 -13.43
C MET A 304 -4.09 -13.50 -14.41
N PHE A 305 -3.12 -14.30 -13.97
CA PHE A 305 -2.45 -15.29 -14.81
C PHE A 305 -3.38 -16.44 -15.22
N ALA A 306 -4.19 -16.94 -14.30
CA ALA A 306 -5.19 -17.96 -14.57
C ALA A 306 -6.21 -17.50 -15.62
N ASN A 307 -6.67 -16.24 -15.51
CA ASN A 307 -7.60 -15.64 -16.46
C ASN A 307 -7.00 -15.39 -17.86
N ASN A 308 -5.68 -15.32 -17.97
CA ASN A 308 -4.94 -15.12 -19.22
C ASN A 308 -4.26 -16.40 -19.73
N ASP A 309 -4.70 -17.57 -19.26
CA ASP A 309 -4.16 -18.90 -19.61
C ASP A 309 -2.63 -19.04 -19.41
N ASN A 310 -2.03 -18.24 -18.53
CA ASN A 310 -0.61 -18.32 -18.22
C ASN A 310 -0.37 -19.38 -17.12
N MET A 311 -0.45 -20.65 -17.54
CA MET A 311 -0.39 -21.80 -16.64
C MET A 311 0.96 -21.95 -15.93
N GLU A 312 2.06 -21.56 -16.58
CA GLU A 312 3.40 -21.61 -15.97
C GLU A 312 3.51 -20.64 -14.80
N MET A 313 3.11 -19.37 -14.97
CA MET A 313 3.11 -18.41 -13.88
C MET A 313 2.12 -18.77 -12.78
N THR A 314 0.93 -19.26 -13.16
CA THR A 314 -0.09 -19.75 -12.21
C THR A 314 0.47 -20.87 -11.33
N LYS A 315 1.28 -21.77 -11.91
CA LYS A 315 1.95 -22.87 -11.20
C LYS A 315 2.97 -22.35 -10.18
N ILE A 316 3.78 -21.36 -10.55
CA ILE A 316 4.79 -20.76 -9.68
C ILE A 316 4.11 -20.07 -8.49
N VAL A 317 3.10 -19.23 -8.76
CA VAL A 317 2.30 -18.55 -7.74
C VAL A 317 1.62 -19.56 -6.80
N GLY A 318 0.95 -20.57 -7.34
CA GLY A 318 0.29 -21.59 -6.53
C GLY A 318 1.28 -22.38 -5.66
N SER A 319 2.46 -22.68 -6.18
CA SER A 319 3.52 -23.36 -5.41
C SER A 319 4.04 -22.49 -4.27
N PHE A 320 4.23 -21.18 -4.50
CA PHE A 320 4.60 -20.22 -3.46
C PHE A 320 3.54 -20.18 -2.36
N LEU A 321 2.27 -19.96 -2.71
CA LEU A 321 1.20 -19.84 -1.71
C LEU A 321 1.07 -21.11 -0.84
N ILE A 322 1.20 -22.30 -1.44
CA ILE A 322 1.21 -23.56 -0.69
C ILE A 322 2.41 -23.61 0.28
N CYS A 323 3.61 -23.24 -0.20
CA CYS A 323 4.81 -23.19 0.63
C CYS A 323 4.62 -22.21 1.80
N THR A 324 3.98 -21.06 1.56
CA THR A 324 3.62 -20.10 2.61
C THR A 324 2.72 -20.75 3.67
N VAL A 325 1.66 -21.46 3.27
CA VAL A 325 0.81 -22.18 4.24
C VAL A 325 1.59 -23.26 5.00
N GLU A 326 2.57 -23.92 4.37
CA GLU A 326 3.39 -24.95 5.02
C GLU A 326 4.38 -24.37 6.06
N THR A 327 4.88 -23.16 5.83
CA THR A 327 6.02 -22.58 6.57
C THR A 327 5.62 -21.53 7.61
N GLN A 328 4.51 -20.83 7.43
CA GLN A 328 4.15 -19.69 8.28
C GLN A 328 3.69 -20.10 9.70
N SER A 329 4.13 -19.32 10.71
CA SER A 329 3.70 -19.48 12.09
C SER A 329 2.33 -18.86 12.34
N GLU A 330 2.14 -17.63 11.85
CA GLU A 330 0.98 -16.80 12.13
C GLU A 330 -0.26 -17.30 11.39
N LEU A 331 -1.36 -17.45 12.12
CA LEU A 331 -2.58 -18.04 11.59
C LEU A 331 -3.24 -17.14 10.53
N TRP A 332 -3.19 -15.82 10.70
CA TRP A 332 -3.78 -14.87 9.75
C TRP A 332 -3.06 -14.92 8.38
N LEU A 333 -1.72 -15.08 8.36
CA LEU A 333 -0.95 -15.26 7.13
C LEU A 333 -1.30 -16.57 6.42
N MET A 334 -1.48 -17.65 7.19
CA MET A 334 -1.95 -18.92 6.63
C MET A 334 -3.34 -18.79 6.01
N ALA A 335 -4.24 -18.06 6.67
CA ALA A 335 -5.59 -17.82 6.16
C ALA A 335 -5.58 -17.01 4.87
N GLU A 336 -4.80 -15.92 4.82
CA GLU A 336 -4.64 -15.10 3.62
C GLU A 336 -4.10 -15.92 2.44
N ALA A 337 -3.07 -16.74 2.67
CA ALA A 337 -2.52 -17.60 1.62
C ALA A 337 -3.51 -18.68 1.15
N LEU A 338 -4.32 -19.22 2.05
CA LEU A 338 -5.37 -20.18 1.70
C LEU A 338 -6.50 -19.52 0.91
N ASP A 339 -6.89 -18.30 1.26
CA ASP A 339 -7.90 -17.52 0.54
C ASP A 339 -7.43 -17.23 -0.88
N ALA A 340 -6.20 -16.73 -1.02
CA ALA A 340 -5.54 -16.55 -2.31
C ALA A 340 -5.46 -17.85 -3.13
N ILE A 341 -5.16 -19.01 -2.51
CA ILE A 341 -5.19 -20.31 -3.22
C ILE A 341 -6.60 -20.61 -3.74
N MET A 342 -7.63 -20.38 -2.93
CA MET A 342 -9.00 -20.66 -3.34
C MET A 342 -9.43 -19.75 -4.50
N ASP A 343 -9.03 -18.48 -4.49
CA ASP A 343 -9.31 -17.54 -5.58
C ASP A 343 -8.58 -17.90 -6.87
N VAL A 344 -7.26 -18.17 -6.79
CA VAL A 344 -6.44 -18.52 -7.96
C VAL A 344 -6.94 -19.79 -8.62
N PHE A 345 -7.38 -20.77 -7.84
CA PHE A 345 -7.81 -22.09 -8.32
C PHE A 345 -9.32 -22.29 -8.31
N ALA A 346 -10.10 -21.21 -8.26
CA ALA A 346 -11.56 -21.27 -8.23
C ALA A 346 -12.12 -21.91 -9.52
N GLU A 347 -11.56 -21.52 -10.66
CA GLU A 347 -12.06 -21.92 -11.99
C GLU A 347 -11.50 -23.26 -12.47
N ASP A 348 -12.27 -23.98 -13.28
CA ASP A 348 -11.93 -25.31 -13.82
C ASP A 348 -10.73 -25.26 -14.79
N SER A 349 -10.48 -24.10 -15.43
CA SER A 349 -9.32 -23.88 -16.31
C SER A 349 -7.98 -24.16 -15.62
N THR A 350 -7.94 -24.02 -14.29
CA THR A 350 -6.75 -24.22 -13.46
C THR A 350 -6.58 -25.66 -12.96
N ASP A 351 -7.49 -26.58 -13.30
CA ASP A 351 -7.47 -27.95 -12.78
C ASP A 351 -6.19 -28.71 -13.15
N LEU A 352 -5.65 -28.52 -14.36
CA LEU A 352 -4.39 -29.14 -14.78
C LEU A 352 -3.22 -28.66 -13.91
N VAL A 353 -3.14 -27.35 -13.64
CA VAL A 353 -2.10 -26.79 -12.79
C VAL A 353 -2.26 -27.29 -11.35
N ALA A 354 -3.49 -27.31 -10.83
CA ALA A 354 -3.79 -27.85 -9.50
C ALA A 354 -3.40 -29.33 -9.36
N PHE A 355 -3.57 -30.12 -10.43
CA PHE A 355 -3.09 -31.51 -10.50
C PHE A 355 -1.56 -31.58 -10.40
N GLU A 356 -0.86 -30.82 -11.24
CA GLU A 356 0.60 -30.85 -11.33
C GLU A 356 1.30 -30.45 -10.04
N ILE A 357 0.77 -29.46 -9.31
CA ILE A 357 1.34 -29.02 -8.02
C ILE A 357 0.88 -29.87 -6.82
N ASN A 358 0.08 -30.91 -7.07
CA ASN A 358 -0.54 -31.76 -6.05
C ASN A 358 -1.38 -30.98 -5.02
N LEU A 359 -2.10 -29.95 -5.47
CA LEU A 359 -2.78 -28.95 -4.63
C LEU A 359 -3.67 -29.61 -3.57
N VAL A 360 -4.65 -30.40 -4.00
CA VAL A 360 -5.66 -31.01 -3.10
C VAL A 360 -5.03 -31.95 -2.08
N SER A 361 -4.03 -32.73 -2.49
CA SER A 361 -3.31 -33.64 -1.59
C SER A 361 -2.61 -32.88 -0.47
N LYS A 362 -1.94 -31.77 -0.80
CA LYS A 362 -1.27 -30.91 0.19
C LYS A 362 -2.27 -30.21 1.11
N LEU A 363 -3.34 -29.62 0.56
CA LEU A 363 -4.39 -28.98 1.36
C LEU A 363 -5.08 -29.94 2.34
N LYS A 364 -5.31 -31.21 1.95
CA LYS A 364 -5.84 -32.25 2.85
C LYS A 364 -4.93 -32.53 4.03
N LEU A 365 -3.61 -32.46 3.84
CA LEU A 365 -2.62 -32.64 4.93
C LEU A 365 -2.56 -31.40 5.84
N LEU A 366 -2.75 -30.20 5.28
CA LEU A 366 -2.67 -28.93 6.01
C LEU A 366 -3.94 -28.61 6.81
N ALA A 367 -5.13 -28.99 6.30
CA ALA A 367 -6.42 -28.64 6.91
C ALA A 367 -6.58 -29.05 8.38
N PRO A 368 -6.13 -30.24 8.85
CA PRO A 368 -6.17 -30.60 10.26
C PRO A 368 -5.30 -29.69 11.15
N SER A 369 -4.12 -29.29 10.65
CA SER A 369 -3.20 -28.41 11.37
C SER A 369 -3.81 -27.01 11.54
N LEU A 370 -4.43 -26.48 10.48
CA LEU A 370 -5.15 -25.21 10.50
C LEU A 370 -6.30 -25.22 11.52
N LYS A 371 -7.16 -26.25 11.48
CA LYS A 371 -8.27 -26.41 12.45
C LYS A 371 -7.78 -26.44 13.89
N ARG A 372 -6.63 -27.07 14.14
CA ARG A 372 -6.01 -27.11 15.47
C ARG A 372 -5.51 -25.72 15.90
N LYS A 373 -4.80 -25.00 15.03
CA LYS A 373 -4.33 -23.63 15.31
C LYS A 373 -5.52 -22.68 15.57
N LEU A 374 -6.56 -22.73 14.73
CA LEU A 374 -7.78 -21.94 14.90
C LEU A 374 -8.45 -22.15 16.25
N ARG A 375 -8.52 -23.40 16.73
CA ARG A 375 -9.06 -23.72 18.07
C ARG A 375 -8.20 -23.16 19.21
N GLN A 376 -6.89 -23.06 19.01
CA GLN A 376 -5.96 -22.51 20.00
C GLN A 376 -6.05 -20.99 20.07
N GLU A 377 -6.16 -20.32 18.92
CA GLU A 377 -6.18 -18.85 18.84
C GLU A 377 -7.53 -18.20 19.17
N ARG A 378 -8.65 -18.96 19.13
CA ARG A 378 -9.97 -18.49 19.58
C ARG A 378 -9.96 -17.82 20.97
N LYS A 379 -9.01 -18.18 21.83
CA LYS A 379 -8.88 -17.64 23.19
C LYS A 379 -7.95 -16.42 23.30
N ASN A 380 -7.09 -16.20 22.29
CA ASN A 380 -5.96 -15.28 22.40
C ASN A 380 -6.06 -14.07 21.44
N GLN A 381 -6.70 -14.22 20.28
CA GLN A 381 -6.86 -13.14 19.28
C GLN A 381 -8.25 -13.22 18.60
N PRO A 382 -9.30 -12.65 19.21
CA PRO A 382 -10.66 -12.73 18.67
C PRO A 382 -10.84 -11.94 17.36
N GLU A 383 -10.08 -10.86 17.14
CA GLU A 383 -10.21 -9.97 15.97
C GLU A 383 -9.92 -10.68 14.64
N HIS A 384 -8.96 -11.61 14.61
CA HIS A 384 -8.66 -12.40 13.40
C HIS A 384 -9.49 -13.68 13.29
N TYR A 385 -10.24 -14.05 14.34
CA TYR A 385 -10.91 -15.34 14.41
C TYR A 385 -12.02 -15.48 13.36
N ALA A 386 -12.83 -14.44 13.15
CA ALA A 386 -13.95 -14.48 12.20
C ALA A 386 -13.47 -14.74 10.76
N ILE A 387 -12.46 -13.98 10.30
CA ILE A 387 -11.88 -14.12 8.95
C ILE A 387 -11.27 -15.51 8.77
N VAL A 388 -10.45 -15.96 9.71
CA VAL A 388 -9.80 -17.28 9.62
C VAL A 388 -10.84 -18.41 9.66
N SER A 389 -11.91 -18.25 10.45
CA SER A 389 -13.00 -19.23 10.52
C SER A 389 -13.72 -19.37 9.18
N THR A 390 -13.99 -18.26 8.49
CA THR A 390 -14.59 -18.25 7.15
C THR A 390 -13.71 -18.99 6.15
N VAL A 391 -12.41 -18.70 6.12
CA VAL A 391 -11.43 -19.40 5.26
C VAL A 391 -11.40 -20.90 5.57
N ALA A 392 -11.41 -21.28 6.85
CA ALA A 392 -11.40 -22.69 7.25
C ALA A 392 -12.67 -23.45 6.82
N MET A 393 -13.83 -22.79 6.82
CA MET A 393 -15.08 -23.36 6.29
C MET A 393 -15.01 -23.53 4.78
N ASN A 394 -14.57 -22.49 4.07
CA ASN A 394 -14.45 -22.49 2.61
C ASN A 394 -13.45 -23.53 2.12
N LEU A 395 -12.33 -23.71 2.83
CA LEU A 395 -11.31 -24.70 2.50
C LEU A 395 -11.87 -26.13 2.42
N GLY A 396 -12.78 -26.50 3.33
CA GLY A 396 -13.40 -27.83 3.31
C GLY A 396 -14.24 -28.05 2.04
N ARG A 397 -14.98 -27.03 1.62
CA ARG A 397 -15.79 -27.07 0.39
C ARG A 397 -14.89 -27.12 -0.84
N PHE A 398 -13.86 -26.28 -0.87
CA PHE A 398 -12.88 -26.21 -1.95
C PHE A 398 -12.15 -27.55 -2.16
N ILE A 399 -11.64 -28.18 -1.10
CA ILE A 399 -10.97 -29.49 -1.17
C ILE A 399 -11.87 -30.57 -1.78
N ASN A 400 -13.16 -30.57 -1.43
CA ASN A 400 -14.12 -31.56 -1.94
C ASN A 400 -14.45 -31.30 -3.42
N TYR A 401 -14.72 -30.04 -3.78
CA TYR A 401 -14.99 -29.62 -5.14
C TYR A 401 -13.81 -29.94 -6.07
N LYS A 402 -12.65 -29.34 -5.79
CA LYS A 402 -11.46 -29.49 -6.61
C LYS A 402 -10.93 -30.93 -6.59
N GLY A 403 -11.06 -31.63 -5.47
CA GLY A 403 -10.72 -33.05 -5.39
C GLY A 403 -11.52 -33.93 -6.35
N SER A 404 -12.83 -33.66 -6.48
CA SER A 404 -13.70 -34.39 -7.41
C SER A 404 -13.29 -34.13 -8.86
N ARG A 405 -13.00 -32.87 -9.22
CA ARG A 405 -12.50 -32.47 -10.54
C ARG A 405 -11.18 -33.17 -10.89
N LEU A 406 -10.21 -33.14 -9.99
CA LEU A 406 -8.90 -33.78 -10.19
C LEU A 406 -8.99 -35.31 -10.32
N ASP A 407 -9.92 -35.95 -9.63
CA ASP A 407 -10.13 -37.40 -9.77
C ASP A 407 -10.80 -37.78 -11.10
N MET A 408 -11.57 -36.87 -11.72
CA MET A 408 -12.06 -37.04 -13.10
C MET A 408 -10.91 -36.94 -14.11
N LEU A 409 -10.03 -35.94 -13.95
CA LEU A 409 -8.85 -35.78 -14.79
C LEU A 409 -7.92 -37.01 -14.75
N LYS A 410 -7.66 -37.58 -13.57
CA LYS A 410 -6.87 -38.83 -13.43
C LYS A 410 -7.47 -40.00 -14.21
N LYS A 411 -8.79 -40.01 -14.38
CA LYS A 411 -9.52 -41.06 -15.12
C LYS A 411 -9.62 -40.76 -16.62
N GLY A 412 -9.02 -39.66 -17.10
CA GLY A 412 -9.11 -39.22 -18.48
C GLY A 412 -10.50 -38.73 -18.89
N ILE A 413 -11.32 -38.33 -17.90
CA ILE A 413 -12.64 -37.74 -18.14
C ILE A 413 -12.46 -36.22 -18.11
N PRO A 414 -12.83 -35.50 -19.19
CA PRO A 414 -12.66 -34.06 -19.29
C PRO A 414 -13.44 -33.28 -18.22
#